data_AF-A0A959KXD9-F1
#
_entry.id   AF-A0A959KXD9-F1
#
_cell.length_a   1.000
_cell.length_b   1.000
_cell.length_c   1.000
_cell.angle_alpha   90.00
_cell.angle_beta   90.00
_cell.angle_gamma   90.00
#
_symmetry.space_group_name_H-M   'P 1'
#
loop_
_entity.id
_entity.type
_entity.pdbx_description
1 polymer ?
#
loop_
_entity_poly.entity_id
_entity_poly.type
_entity_poly.pdbx_seq_one_letter_code
_entity_poly.pdbx_strand_id
1 'polypeptide(L)'
;GLYVTLDDGSSWRRFDNNLPRVGVRALAIHPRDHALVVGTHGRGIYLLDDLRLLRQIDAGMLEEDLHFFATGPTYLTLSRGGTP
;
A
#
# COMPACT_ATOMS: atom_id res chain seq x y z
N GLY A 1 -10.32 0.13 12.93
CA GLY A 1 -9.41 -0.50 11.95
C GLY A 1 -9.68 0.09 10.58
N LEU A 2 -8.93 -0.36 9.57
CA LEU A 2 -9.07 0.07 8.17
C LEU A 2 -9.62 -1.10 7.34
N TYR A 3 -10.57 -0.81 6.45
CA TYR A 3 -11.17 -1.77 5.53
C TYR A 3 -11.14 -1.19 4.12
N VAL A 4 -11.03 -2.07 3.13
CA VAL A 4 -10.95 -1.74 1.70
C VAL A 4 -11.94 -2.59 0.92
N THR A 5 -12.44 -2.05 -0.18
CA THR A 5 -13.34 -2.72 -1.13
C THR A 5 -12.77 -2.59 -2.54
N LEU A 6 -13.04 -3.59 -3.38
CA LEU A 6 -12.69 -3.62 -4.80
C LEU A 6 -13.94 -3.72 -5.71
N ASP A 7 -15.13 -3.71 -5.10
CA ASP A 7 -16.42 -3.99 -5.73
C ASP A 7 -17.47 -2.93 -5.34
N ASP A 8 -17.02 -1.67 -5.33
CA ASP A 8 -17.82 -0.48 -5.01
C ASP A 8 -18.59 -0.55 -3.68
N GLY A 9 -18.03 -1.25 -2.70
CA GLY A 9 -18.58 -1.38 -1.35
C GLY A 9 -19.49 -2.58 -1.14
N SER A 10 -19.62 -3.47 -2.13
CA SER A 10 -20.41 -4.70 -2.01
C SER A 10 -19.79 -5.68 -1.01
N SER A 11 -18.46 -5.77 -0.97
CA SER A 11 -17.70 -6.53 0.02
C SER A 11 -16.54 -5.71 0.58
N TRP A 12 -16.29 -5.91 1.87
CA TRP A 12 -15.24 -5.21 2.61
C TRP A 12 -14.23 -6.20 3.15
N ARG A 13 -12.97 -6.02 2.77
CA ARG A 13 -11.83 -6.77 3.29
C ARG A 13 -11.09 -5.92 4.31
N ARG A 14 -10.68 -6.53 5.40
CA ARG A 14 -9.85 -5.86 6.40
C ARG A 14 -8.48 -5.59 5.79
N PHE A 15 -7.98 -4.36 5.92
CA PHE A 15 -6.61 -4.04 5.55
C PHE A 15 -5.66 -4.48 6.67
N ASP A 16 -4.97 -5.60 6.46
CA ASP A 16 -4.03 -6.19 7.42
C ASP A 16 -2.61 -6.12 6.85
N ASN A 17 -1.98 -4.96 7.00
CA ASN A 17 -0.59 -4.73 6.60
C ASN A 17 0.20 -4.16 7.77
N ASN A 18 0.32 -4.95 8.85
CA ASN A 18 0.90 -4.54 10.13
C ASN A 18 0.22 -3.32 10.78
N LEU A 19 -1.01 -3.01 10.36
CA LEU A 19 -1.79 -1.91 10.93
C LEU A 19 -2.42 -2.40 12.25
N PRO A 20 -2.23 -1.66 13.37
CA PRO A 20 -2.75 -2.08 14.66
C PRO A 20 -4.28 -2.13 14.68
N ARG A 21 -4.84 -3.02 15.51
CA ARG A 21 -6.30 -3.12 15.72
C ARG A 21 -6.84 -1.98 16.60
N VAL A 22 -6.58 -0.74 16.22
CA VAL A 22 -7.09 0.45 16.92
C VAL A 22 -8.04 1.24 16.01
N GLY A 23 -8.72 2.24 16.59
CA GLY A 23 -9.54 3.17 15.82
C GLY A 23 -8.67 3.99 14.86
N VAL A 24 -9.09 4.07 13.60
CA VAL A 24 -8.55 5.02 12.62
C VAL A 24 -9.37 6.30 12.73
N ARG A 25 -8.72 7.45 12.80
CA ARG A 25 -9.37 8.75 13.01
C ARG A 25 -9.27 9.67 11.80
N ALA A 26 -8.24 9.49 10.98
CA ALA A 26 -8.03 10.29 9.78
C ALA A 26 -7.36 9.46 8.69
N LEU A 27 -7.71 9.77 7.44
CA LEU A 27 -7.07 9.25 6.24
C LEU A 27 -6.79 10.43 5.31
N ALA A 28 -5.60 10.47 4.72
CA ALA A 28 -5.26 11.46 3.71
C ALA A 28 -4.39 10.82 2.62
N ILE A 29 -4.62 11.21 1.37
CA ILE A 29 -3.81 10.75 0.24
C ILE A 29 -2.89 11.90 -0.16
N HIS A 30 -1.59 11.65 -0.21
CA HIS A 30 -0.62 12.60 -0.75
C HIS A 30 -0.62 12.50 -2.28
N PRO A 31 -1.08 13.52 -3.02
CA PRO A 31 -1.38 13.38 -4.45
C PRO A 31 -0.12 13.18 -5.31
N ARG A 32 1.01 13.79 -4.94
CA ARG A 32 2.26 13.68 -5.69
C ARG A 32 2.92 12.31 -5.52
N ASP A 33 2.93 11.83 -4.28
CA ASP A 33 3.70 10.63 -3.92
C ASP A 33 2.82 9.38 -3.91
N HIS A 34 1.51 9.54 -4.16
CA HIS A 34 0.52 8.46 -4.08
C HIS A 34 0.54 7.71 -2.74
N ALA A 35 0.96 8.36 -1.66
CA ALA A 35 1.02 7.76 -0.34
C ALA A 35 -0.31 7.91 0.40
N LEU A 36 -0.71 6.89 1.19
CA LEU A 36 -1.81 6.99 2.14
C LEU A 36 -1.27 7.19 3.55
N VAL A 37 -1.69 8.30 4.15
CA VAL A 37 -1.43 8.65 5.54
C VAL A 37 -2.63 8.18 6.38
N VAL A 38 -2.35 7.37 7.40
CA VAL A 38 -3.36 6.82 8.32
C VAL A 38 -3.08 7.31 9.74
N GLY A 39 -3.97 8.14 10.27
CA GLY A 39 -3.93 8.60 11.66
C GLY A 39 -4.69 7.64 12.58
N THR A 40 -3.98 7.01 13.52
CA THR A 40 -4.56 6.04 14.46
C THR A 40 -4.74 6.62 15.86
N HIS A 41 -5.68 6.08 16.63
CA HIS A 41 -5.88 6.46 18.02
C HIS A 41 -4.77 5.88 18.91
N GLY A 42 -3.89 6.75 19.44
CA GLY A 42 -2.87 6.39 20.43
C GLY A 42 -1.70 5.54 19.92
N ARG A 43 -1.60 5.31 18.60
CA ARG A 43 -0.54 4.49 17.99
C ARG A 43 0.22 5.19 16.85
N GLY A 44 0.07 6.50 16.74
CA GLY A 44 0.80 7.34 15.78
C GLY A 44 0.23 7.29 14.36
N ILE A 45 1.09 7.60 13.40
CA ILE A 45 0.78 7.71 11.98
C ILE A 45 1.40 6.53 11.23
N TYR A 46 0.64 5.92 10.35
CA TYR A 46 1.09 4.87 9.44
C TYR A 46 1.09 5.41 8.02
N LEU A 47 2.14 5.13 7.26
CA LEU A 47 2.28 5.53 5.88
C LEU A 47 2.30 4.28 5.00
N LEU A 48 1.46 4.28 3.98
CA LEU A 48 1.57 3.37 2.85
C LEU A 48 2.14 4.17 1.68
N ASP A 49 3.41 3.94 1.35
CA ASP A 49 4.17 4.82 0.47
C ASP A 49 3.72 4.80 -0.98
N ASP A 50 3.25 3.65 -1.49
CA ASP A 50 2.81 3.52 -2.88
C ASP A 50 1.43 2.87 -2.99
N LEU A 51 0.41 3.72 -3.13
CA LEU A 51 -0.97 3.28 -3.30
C LEU A 51 -1.29 2.88 -4.75
N ARG A 52 -0.38 3.11 -5.71
CA ARG A 52 -0.61 2.74 -7.11
C ARG A 52 -0.71 1.23 -7.30
N LEU A 53 0.04 0.46 -6.51
CA LEU A 53 -0.05 -1.00 -6.54
C LEU A 53 -1.43 -1.47 -6.12
N LEU A 54 -1.99 -0.92 -5.04
CA LEU A 54 -3.35 -1.24 -4.61
C LEU A 54 -4.42 -0.85 -5.64
N ARG A 55 -4.21 0.23 -6.39
CA ARG A 55 -5.13 0.66 -7.46
C ARG A 55 -5.12 -0.26 -8.69
N GLN A 56 -4.06 -1.05 -8.87
CA GLN A 56 -3.98 -2.01 -9.97
C GLN A 56 -4.73 -3.31 -9.64
N ILE A 57 -4.99 -3.58 -8.37
CA ILE A 57 -5.66 -4.82 -7.95
C ILE A 57 -7.13 -4.79 -8.38
N ASP A 58 -7.55 -5.80 -9.12
CA ASP A 58 -8.95 -6.12 -9.37
C ASP A 58 -9.35 -7.44 -8.69
N ALA A 59 -10.64 -7.78 -8.75
CA ALA A 59 -11.15 -8.99 -8.14
C ALA A 59 -10.66 -10.29 -8.81
N GLY A 60 -10.39 -10.28 -10.12
CA GLY A 60 -9.91 -11.43 -10.87
C GLY A 60 -8.46 -11.77 -10.55
N MET A 61 -7.62 -10.76 -10.31
CA MET A 61 -6.22 -10.95 -9.91
C MET A 61 -6.07 -11.68 -8.57
N LEU A 62 -7.07 -11.65 -7.69
CA LEU A 62 -7.04 -12.35 -6.41
C LEU A 62 -7.16 -13.87 -6.54
N GLU A 63 -7.60 -14.36 -7.70
CA GLU A 63 -7.70 -15.79 -8.00
C GLU A 63 -6.46 -16.33 -8.75
N GLU A 64 -5.56 -15.44 -9.17
CA GLU A 64 -4.31 -15.82 -9.84
C GLU A 64 -3.27 -16.32 -8.82
N ASP A 65 -2.56 -17.41 -9.14
CA ASP A 65 -1.46 -17.91 -8.31
C ASP A 65 -0.29 -16.93 -8.24
N LEU A 66 -0.07 -16.14 -9.31
CA LEU A 66 1.03 -15.19 -9.41
C LEU A 66 0.65 -14.05 -10.36
N HIS A 67 0.72 -12.82 -9.84
CA HIS A 67 0.53 -11.61 -10.62
C HIS A 67 1.76 -10.69 -10.50
N PHE A 68 2.22 -10.14 -11.63
CA PHE A 68 3.28 -9.14 -11.66
C PHE A 68 2.70 -7.74 -11.81
N PHE A 69 2.97 -6.87 -10.84
CA PHE A 69 2.51 -5.48 -10.88
C PHE A 69 3.43 -4.61 -11.74
N ALA A 70 2.83 -3.63 -12.42
CA ALA A 70 3.58 -2.58 -13.09
C ALA A 70 4.18 -1.65 -12.03
N THR A 71 5.50 -1.72 -11.86
CA THR A 71 6.27 -0.88 -10.94
C THR A 71 7.06 0.20 -11.70
N GLY A 72 7.40 1.29 -11.00
CA GLY A 72 8.28 2.32 -11.57
C GLY A 72 9.71 1.82 -11.76
N PRO A 73 10.53 2.53 -12.57
CA PRO A 73 11.93 2.16 -12.77
C PRO A 73 12.69 2.16 -11.43
N THR A 74 13.37 1.05 -11.13
CA THR A 74 14.29 0.94 -9.99
C THR A 74 15.71 1.21 -10.47
N TYR A 75 16.40 2.16 -9.83
CA TYR A 75 17.80 2.44 -10.12
C TYR A 75 18.71 1.48 -9.34
N LEU A 76 19.46 0.64 -10.04
CA LEU A 76 20.50 -0.19 -9.43
C LEU A 76 21.79 0.62 -9.36
N THR A 77 22.23 0.95 -8.15
CA THR A 77 23.55 1.56 -7.96
C THR A 77 24.58 0.44 -7.93
N LEU A 78 25.34 0.29 -9.01
CA LEU A 78 26.52 -0.58 -9.01
C LEU A 78 27.62 0.16 -8.24
N SER A 79 27.85 -0.26 -6.99
CA SER A 79 29.07 0.07 -6.27
C SER A 79 30.25 -0.50 -7.06
N ARG A 80 30.89 0.33 -7.89
CA ARG A 80 32.15 -0.02 -8.55
C ARG A 80 33.16 -0.28 -7.43
N GLY A 81 33.55 -1.54 -7.30
CA GLY A 81 34.41 -2.03 -6.23
C GLY A 81 35.60 -1.11 -5.95
N GLY A 82 35.91 -0.99 -4.66
CA GLY A 82 37.19 -0.49 -4.20
C GLY A 82 38.34 -1.25 -4.88
N THR A 83 39.37 -0.48 -5.22
CA THR A 83 40.61 -0.89 -5.86
C THR A 83 41.35 -2.04 -5.14
N PRO A 84 42.21 -2.79 -5.86
CA PRO A 84 42.75 -4.11 -5.48
C PRO A 84 43.58 -4.15 -4.19
#